data_AF-A0A7L7KPV7-F1
#
_entry.id   AF-A0A7L7KPV7-F1
#
_cell.length_a   1.000
_cell.length_b   1.000
_cell.length_c   1.000
_cell.angle_alpha   90.00
_cell.angle_beta   90.00
_cell.angle_gamma   90.00
#
_symmetry.space_group_name_H-M   'P 1'
#
loop_
_entity.id
_entity.type
_entity.pdbx_description
1 polymer ?
#
loop_
_entity_poly.entity_id
_entity_poly.type
_entity_poly.pdbx_seq_one_letter_code
_entity_poly.pdbx_strand_id
1 'polypeptide(L)'
;MTTKSQDVNALFEQWILDAETKMLEDDMFVKIKSYLESTHPEICGKCIPCRDGVRKLETLFDQYIQGEATLKTLKEIERLVYNLRASRCSVGLDIGKNMEVILENNYHVLYSPVKKY
;
A
#
# COMPACT_ATOMS: atom_id res chain seq x y z
N MET A 1 -27.31 -21.21 26.18
CA MET A 1 -27.47 -21.46 24.73
C MET A 1 -26.76 -20.32 24.02
N THR A 2 -25.52 -20.54 23.57
CA THR A 2 -24.77 -19.58 22.78
C THR A 2 -25.53 -19.35 21.47
N THR A 3 -25.90 -18.11 21.17
CA THR A 3 -26.56 -17.80 19.89
C THR A 3 -25.53 -17.95 18.76
N LYS A 4 -25.95 -18.32 17.55
CA LYS A 4 -25.06 -18.45 16.37
C LYS A 4 -24.17 -17.21 16.13
N SER A 5 -24.58 -16.04 16.61
CA SER A 5 -23.79 -14.80 16.54
C SER A 5 -22.58 -14.77 17.49
N GLN A 6 -22.67 -15.42 18.65
CA GLN A 6 -21.56 -15.50 19.61
C GLN A 6 -20.42 -16.38 19.08
N ASP A 7 -20.74 -17.39 18.27
CA ASP A 7 -19.75 -18.25 17.58
C ASP A 7 -18.96 -17.48 16.50
N VAL A 8 -19.63 -16.59 15.76
CA VAL A 8 -19.00 -15.79 14.70
C VAL A 8 -18.00 -14.78 15.29
N ASN A 9 -18.33 -14.14 16.40
CA ASN A 9 -17.41 -13.20 17.05
C ASN A 9 -16.14 -13.89 17.57
N ALA A 10 -16.27 -15.08 18.16
CA ALA A 10 -15.12 -15.87 18.60
C ALA A 10 -14.22 -16.29 17.43
N LEU A 11 -14.82 -16.65 16.28
CA LEU A 11 -14.08 -16.93 15.05
C LEU A 11 -13.36 -15.69 14.51
N PHE A 12 -14.01 -14.52 14.52
CA PHE A 12 -13.36 -13.25 14.12
C PHE A 12 -12.21 -12.88 15.05
N GLU A 13 -12.38 -13.03 16.37
CA GLU A 13 -11.33 -12.78 17.34
C GLU A 13 -10.14 -13.73 17.15
N GLN A 14 -10.39 -15.03 16.96
CA GLN A 14 -9.34 -15.97 16.59
C GLN A 14 -8.66 -15.58 15.28
N TRP A 15 -9.43 -15.19 14.26
CA TRP A 15 -8.84 -14.77 12.98
C TRP A 15 -7.96 -13.53 13.11
N ILE A 16 -8.32 -12.57 13.97
CA ILE A 16 -7.52 -11.37 14.26
C ILE A 16 -6.26 -11.74 15.04
N LEU A 17 -6.36 -12.66 15.99
CA LEU A 17 -5.25 -13.08 16.84
C LEU A 17 -4.27 -14.03 16.14
N ASP A 18 -4.78 -14.90 15.27
CA ASP A 18 -4.02 -15.87 14.47
C ASP A 18 -3.62 -15.32 13.09
N ALA A 19 -3.89 -14.04 12.81
CA ALA A 19 -3.61 -13.41 11.53
C ALA A 19 -2.09 -13.39 11.24
N GLU A 20 -1.60 -14.44 10.57
CA GLU A 20 -0.29 -14.46 9.90
C GLU A 20 -0.15 -13.33 8.86
N THR A 21 -1.27 -12.68 8.50
CA THR A 21 -1.33 -11.54 7.58
C THR A 21 -0.95 -10.20 8.23
N LYS A 22 -0.53 -10.17 9.51
CA LYS A 22 -0.05 -8.93 10.13
C LYS A 22 1.15 -8.39 9.35
N MET A 23 1.01 -7.17 8.82
CA MET A 23 2.15 -6.41 8.29
C MET A 23 2.95 -5.86 9.45
N LEU A 24 4.26 -6.11 9.42
CA LEU A 24 5.21 -5.52 10.35
C LEU A 24 5.81 -4.27 9.69
N GLU A 25 6.41 -3.38 10.48
CA GLU A 25 6.94 -2.12 9.94
C GLU A 25 8.14 -2.35 9.01
N ASP A 26 8.95 -3.38 9.31
CA ASP A 26 10.17 -3.75 8.58
C ASP A 26 9.89 -4.36 7.20
N ASP A 27 8.78 -5.10 7.06
CA ASP A 27 8.37 -5.71 5.79
C ASP A 27 7.30 -4.93 5.01
N MET A 28 6.85 -3.79 5.55
CA MET A 28 5.71 -3.03 5.05
C MET A 28 5.84 -2.67 3.56
N PHE A 29 6.93 -2.01 3.17
CA PHE A 29 7.13 -1.56 1.78
C PHE A 29 7.41 -2.71 0.81
N VAL A 30 8.00 -3.80 1.29
CA VAL A 30 8.17 -5.04 0.49
C VAL A 30 6.80 -5.64 0.19
N LYS A 31 5.93 -5.78 1.21
CA LYS A 31 4.57 -6.30 1.05
C LYS A 31 3.69 -5.39 0.18
N ILE A 32 3.77 -4.08 0.36
CA ILE A 32 3.04 -3.11 -0.48
C ILE A 32 3.46 -3.24 -1.95
N LYS A 33 4.77 -3.36 -2.22
CA LYS A 33 5.26 -3.54 -3.59
C LYS A 33 4.75 -4.85 -4.19
N SER A 34 4.84 -5.97 -3.46
CA SER A 34 4.30 -7.26 -3.91
C SER A 34 2.79 -7.20 -4.18
N TYR A 35 2.03 -6.45 -3.38
CA TYR A 35 0.63 -6.17 -3.65
C TYR A 35 0.46 -5.44 -4.99
N LEU A 36 1.19 -4.36 -5.25
CA LEU A 36 1.10 -3.64 -6.53
C LEU A 36 1.44 -4.54 -7.72
N GLU A 37 2.51 -5.33 -7.63
CA GLU A 37 2.88 -6.31 -8.66
C GLU A 37 1.75 -7.32 -8.91
N SER A 38 1.08 -7.80 -7.86
CA SER A 38 -0.06 -8.70 -7.99
C SER A 38 -1.27 -8.08 -8.71
N THR A 39 -1.39 -6.75 -8.74
CA THR A 39 -2.49 -6.05 -9.44
C THR A 39 -2.25 -5.87 -10.94
N HIS A 40 -1.04 -6.16 -11.45
CA HIS A 40 -0.70 -5.96 -12.87
C HIS A 40 -1.66 -6.65 -13.86
N PRO A 41 -2.11 -7.90 -13.64
CA PRO A 41 -3.06 -8.55 -14.54
C PRO A 41 -4.38 -7.77 -14.69
N GLU A 42 -4.75 -6.96 -13.70
CA GLU A 42 -5.99 -6.18 -13.68
C GLU A 42 -5.83 -4.79 -14.34
N ILE A 43 -4.60 -4.39 -14.68
CA ILE A 43 -4.31 -3.08 -15.28
C ILE A 43 -4.42 -3.17 -16.81
N CYS A 44 -5.47 -2.58 -17.37
CA CYS A 44 -5.74 -2.59 -18.82
C CYS A 44 -4.85 -1.68 -19.67
N GLY A 45 -4.05 -0.80 -19.06
CA GLY A 45 -3.12 0.10 -19.76
C GLY A 45 -3.73 1.35 -20.43
N LYS A 46 -5.04 1.60 -20.28
CA LYS A 46 -5.73 2.69 -21.02
C LYS A 46 -5.46 4.11 -20.51
N CYS A 47 -5.24 4.29 -19.20
CA CYS A 47 -5.00 5.61 -18.62
C CYS A 47 -3.58 5.73 -18.05
N ILE A 48 -2.89 6.83 -18.39
CA ILE A 48 -1.53 7.15 -17.97
C ILE A 48 -1.34 7.06 -16.43
N PRO A 49 -2.19 7.66 -15.57
CA PRO A 49 -1.97 7.61 -14.13
C PRO A 49 -1.90 6.17 -13.60
N CYS A 50 -2.77 5.25 -14.04
CA CYS A 50 -2.73 3.86 -13.62
C CYS A 50 -1.58 3.08 -14.31
N ARG A 51 -1.49 3.13 -15.64
CA ARG A 51 -0.53 2.32 -16.41
C ARG A 51 0.92 2.64 -16.04
N ASP A 52 1.27 3.92 -16.02
CA ASP A 52 2.64 4.37 -15.87
C ASP A 52 2.93 4.75 -14.40
N GLY A 53 1.91 5.24 -13.67
CA GLY A 53 2.06 5.64 -12.28
C GLY A 53 2.30 4.47 -11.33
N VAL A 54 1.63 3.32 -11.51
CA VAL A 54 1.86 2.13 -10.67
C VAL A 54 3.29 1.63 -10.80
N ARG A 55 3.79 1.49 -12.04
CA ARG A 55 5.19 1.08 -12.31
C ARG A 55 6.21 2.08 -11.75
N LYS A 56 5.90 3.38 -11.86
CA LYS A 56 6.77 4.42 -11.30
C LYS A 56 6.80 4.36 -9.78
N LEU A 57 5.66 4.10 -9.15
CA LEU A 57 5.55 3.93 -7.70
C LEU A 57 6.37 2.73 -7.20
N GLU A 58 6.30 1.59 -7.90
CA GLU A 58 7.15 0.41 -7.61
C GLU A 58 8.63 0.73 -7.65
N THR A 59 9.08 1.50 -8.65
CA THR A 59 10.49 1.92 -8.76
C THR A 59 10.92 2.78 -7.56
N LEU A 60 10.03 3.62 -7.05
CA LEU A 60 10.32 4.45 -5.87
C LEU A 60 10.32 3.61 -4.59
N PHE A 61 9.45 2.59 -4.51
CA PHE A 61 9.50 1.62 -3.41
C PHE A 61 10.77 0.78 -3.46
N ASP A 62 11.28 0.41 -4.63
CA ASP A 62 12.60 -0.22 -4.74
C ASP A 62 13.71 0.67 -4.18
N GLN A 63 13.73 1.95 -4.56
CA GLN A 63 14.69 2.91 -3.98
C GLN A 63 14.55 3.03 -2.46
N TYR A 64 13.32 2.99 -1.96
CA TYR A 64 13.05 2.99 -0.53
C TYR A 64 13.58 1.75 0.19
N ILE A 65 13.26 0.57 -0.33
CA ILE A 65 13.69 -0.73 0.21
C ILE A 65 15.22 -0.88 0.20
N GLN A 66 15.87 -0.32 -0.82
CA GLN A 66 17.33 -0.31 -0.96
C GLN A 66 18.04 0.71 -0.04
N GLY A 67 17.29 1.55 0.69
CA GLY A 67 17.85 2.58 1.56
C GLY A 67 18.36 3.81 0.81
N GLU A 68 17.99 3.99 -0.45
CA GLU A 68 18.40 5.10 -1.31
C GLU A 68 17.38 6.25 -1.36
N ALA A 69 16.24 6.10 -0.67
CA ALA A 69 15.18 7.10 -0.67
C ALA A 69 15.61 8.41 -0.01
N THR A 70 15.38 9.50 -0.73
CA THR A 70 15.57 10.87 -0.24
C THR A 70 14.22 11.49 0.13
N LEU A 71 14.23 12.64 0.82
CA LEU A 71 12.98 13.39 1.08
C LEU A 71 12.22 13.71 -0.22
N LYS A 72 12.94 13.91 -1.34
CA LYS A 72 12.35 14.10 -2.65
C LYS A 72 11.66 12.83 -3.15
N THR A 73 12.28 11.66 -2.94
CA THR A 73 11.68 10.35 -3.25
C THR A 73 10.37 10.15 -2.50
N LEU A 74 10.33 10.46 -1.19
CA LEU A 74 9.12 10.31 -0.38
C LEU A 74 7.98 11.22 -0.83
N LYS A 75 8.28 12.49 -1.10
CA LYS A 75 7.29 13.44 -1.65
C LYS A 75 6.78 13.02 -3.03
N GLU A 76 7.63 12.39 -3.84
CA GLU A 76 7.24 11.87 -5.14
C GLU A 76 6.29 10.68 -5.01
N ILE A 77 6.53 9.78 -4.05
CA ILE A 77 5.63 8.68 -3.70
C ILE A 77 4.23 9.21 -3.38
N GLU A 78 4.12 10.16 -2.45
CA GLU A 78 2.85 10.78 -2.07
C GLU A 78 2.12 11.41 -3.26
N ARG A 79 2.86 12.15 -4.08
CA ARG A 79 2.31 12.79 -5.28
C ARG A 79 1.76 11.77 -6.28
N LEU A 80 2.48 10.67 -6.52
CA LEU A 80 2.03 9.64 -7.45
C LEU A 80 0.80 8.90 -6.93
N VAL A 81 0.77 8.60 -5.62
CA VAL A 81 -0.39 7.99 -4.98
C VAL A 81 -1.63 8.87 -5.16
N TYR A 82 -1.52 10.18 -4.93
CA TYR A 82 -2.63 11.09 -5.16
C TYR A 82 -3.04 11.14 -6.65
N ASN A 83 -2.07 11.15 -7.57
CA ASN A 83 -2.33 11.17 -9.01
C ASN A 83 -3.07 9.92 -9.53
N LEU A 84 -2.97 8.78 -8.85
CA LEU A 84 -3.73 7.57 -9.21
C LEU A 84 -5.26 7.80 -9.15
N ARG A 85 -5.74 8.77 -8.36
CA ARG A 85 -7.16 9.17 -8.34
C ARG A 85 -7.69 9.70 -9.67
N ALA A 86 -6.81 10.14 -10.57
CA ALA A 86 -7.18 10.55 -11.93
C ALA A 86 -7.40 9.37 -12.90
N SER A 87 -7.35 8.13 -12.41
CA SER A 87 -7.61 6.94 -13.20
C SER A 87 -9.03 6.90 -13.75
N ARG A 88 -9.19 6.31 -14.94
CA ARG A 88 -10.49 6.29 -15.65
C ARG A 88 -11.47 5.24 -15.14
N CYS A 89 -11.01 4.23 -14.41
CA CYS A 89 -11.83 3.14 -13.90
C CYS A 89 -11.52 2.89 -12.41
N SER A 90 -12.32 2.02 -11.79
CA SER A 90 -12.20 1.66 -10.37
C SER A 90 -10.85 1.03 -10.04
N VAL A 91 -10.29 0.16 -10.90
CA VAL A 91 -9.00 -0.50 -10.63
C VAL A 91 -7.90 0.50 -10.26
N GLY A 92 -7.67 1.51 -11.10
CA GLY A 92 -6.65 2.52 -10.81
C GLY A 92 -7.01 3.44 -9.64
N LEU A 93 -8.31 3.74 -9.46
CA LEU A 93 -8.80 4.54 -8.33
C LEU A 93 -8.60 3.82 -7.00
N ASP A 94 -8.88 2.52 -6.95
CA ASP A 94 -8.80 1.68 -5.77
C ASP A 94 -7.34 1.45 -5.37
N ILE A 95 -6.44 1.23 -6.34
CA ILE A 95 -4.99 1.20 -6.07
C ILE A 95 -4.56 2.52 -5.42
N GLY A 96 -4.95 3.67 -5.98
CA GLY A 96 -4.63 4.98 -5.42
C GLY A 96 -5.14 5.17 -4.00
N LYS A 97 -6.43 4.88 -3.75
CA LYS A 97 -7.06 5.02 -2.43
C LYS A 97 -6.44 4.10 -1.39
N ASN A 98 -6.18 2.83 -1.75
CA ASN A 98 -5.57 1.87 -0.83
C ASN A 98 -4.17 2.34 -0.43
N MET A 99 -3.37 2.81 -1.40
CA MET A 99 -2.04 3.34 -1.12
C MET A 99 -2.09 4.59 -0.24
N GLU A 100 -3.03 5.50 -0.46
CA GLU A 100 -3.19 6.71 0.35
C GLU A 100 -3.47 6.37 1.81
N VAL A 101 -4.43 5.48 2.07
CA VAL A 101 -4.75 5.02 3.43
C VAL A 101 -3.53 4.37 4.09
N ILE A 102 -2.78 3.56 3.34
CA ILE A 102 -1.57 2.92 3.86
C ILE A 102 -0.52 3.98 4.22
N LEU A 103 -0.24 4.95 3.35
CA LEU A 103 0.78 5.95 3.59
C LEU A 103 0.39 6.88 4.75
N GLU A 104 -0.82 7.43 4.76
CA GLU A 104 -1.28 8.39 5.77
C GLU A 104 -1.25 7.80 7.18
N ASN A 105 -1.61 6.52 7.33
CA ASN A 105 -1.57 5.83 8.62
C ASN A 105 -0.16 5.37 9.03
N ASN A 106 0.82 5.43 8.12
CA ASN A 106 2.18 4.93 8.35
C ASN A 106 3.27 5.91 7.94
N TYR A 107 3.00 7.23 8.02
CA TYR A 107 4.01 8.25 7.72
C TYR A 107 5.23 8.16 8.61
N HIS A 108 5.10 7.65 9.83
CA HIS A 108 6.25 7.42 10.70
C HIS A 108 7.23 6.39 10.12
N VAL A 109 6.71 5.37 9.42
CA VAL A 109 7.50 4.38 8.67
C VAL A 109 8.03 5.02 7.40
N LEU A 110 7.17 5.63 6.55
CA LEU A 110 7.57 6.26 5.29
C LEU A 110 8.70 7.28 5.48
N TYR A 111 8.66 8.10 6.52
CA TYR A 111 9.68 9.12 6.75
C TYR A 111 10.87 8.65 7.59
N SER A 112 10.85 7.41 8.11
CA SER A 112 11.93 6.87 8.95
C SER A 112 13.34 6.99 8.34
N PRO A 113 13.57 6.81 7.02
CA PRO A 113 14.93 6.85 6.47
C PRO A 113 15.53 8.26 6.39
N VAL A 114 14.71 9.30 6.46
CA VAL A 114 15.15 10.70 6.29
C VAL A 114 14.98 11.55 7.55
N LYS A 115 14.47 10.96 8.65
CA LYS A 115 14.37 11.63 9.94
C LYS A 115 15.77 12.04 10.40
N LYS A 116 15.97 13.35 10.56
CA LYS A 116 17.13 13.88 11.28
C LYS A 116 16.74 13.96 12.75
N TYR A 117 17.53 13.31 13.61
CA TYR A 117 17.39 13.32 15.06
C TYR A 117 17.36 14.74 15.62
#